data_AF-A0A944VSI8-F1
#
_entry.id   AF-A0A944VSI8-F1
#
_cell.length_a   1.000
_cell.length_b   1.000
_cell.length_c   1.000
_cell.angle_alpha   90.00
_cell.angle_beta   90.00
_cell.angle_gamma   90.00
#
_symmetry.space_group_name_H-M   'P 1'
#
loop_
_entity.id
_entity.type
_entity.pdbx_description
1 polymer ?
#
loop_
_entity_poly.entity_id
_entity_poly.type
_entity_poly.pdbx_seq_one_letter_code
_entity_poly.pdbx_strand_id
1 'polypeptide(L)'
;MSQKKIIATTDNSKWKTPKKRKPMTEEQKKAASERLAKARATKLAKNPDYGNAGVHSSVRELIPEHTLHPEKVKNWIKTQKDLAKVQRISVRQNIKGAAAKLADHEGYVRNMQSYLRTGDWVDDFYGEYQQNRVKRRCVALAYHWYGPKKGQPKRIVGVLYPDLGYVWTEEMDKEEDY
;
A
#
# COMPACT_ATOMS: atom_id res chain seq x y z
N MET A 1 -9.64 -9.79 -48.03
CA MET A 1 -8.31 -10.38 -47.72
C MET A 1 -8.52 -11.48 -46.68
N SER A 2 -8.39 -12.75 -47.09
CA SER A 2 -8.66 -13.92 -46.26
C SER A 2 -7.55 -14.11 -45.20
N GLN A 3 -7.91 -14.20 -43.92
CA GLN A 3 -6.94 -14.47 -42.86
C GLN A 3 -6.41 -15.91 -42.99
N LYS A 4 -5.13 -16.06 -43.32
CA LYS A 4 -4.45 -17.36 -43.37
C LYS A 4 -4.42 -17.96 -41.97
N LYS A 5 -5.12 -19.08 -41.78
CA LYS A 5 -5.15 -19.85 -40.53
C LYS A 5 -3.79 -20.53 -40.35
N ILE A 6 -2.98 -20.02 -39.43
CA ILE A 6 -1.69 -20.62 -39.08
C ILE A 6 -1.99 -21.87 -38.23
N ILE A 7 -1.82 -23.05 -38.82
CA ILE A 7 -1.93 -24.33 -38.11
C ILE A 7 -0.52 -24.66 -37.61
N ALA A 8 -0.30 -24.58 -36.30
CA ALA A 8 0.98 -24.93 -35.69
C ALA A 8 1.31 -26.40 -36.02
N THR A 9 2.38 -26.62 -36.80
CA THR A 9 2.88 -27.94 -37.21
C THR A 9 3.86 -28.46 -36.15
N THR A 10 3.46 -28.48 -34.88
CA THR A 10 4.30 -29.02 -33.81
C THR A 10 3.64 -30.27 -33.27
N ASP A 11 4.25 -31.42 -33.54
CA ASP A 11 3.81 -32.71 -33.02
C ASP A 11 4.11 -32.79 -31.51
N ASN A 12 3.08 -32.48 -30.70
CA ASN A 12 3.15 -32.52 -29.24
C ASN A 12 2.86 -33.93 -28.68
N SER A 13 2.86 -34.98 -29.51
CA SER A 13 2.54 -36.37 -29.13
C SER A 13 3.45 -36.96 -28.05
N LYS A 14 4.68 -36.45 -27.92
CA LYS A 14 5.66 -36.91 -26.92
C LYS A 14 5.57 -36.16 -25.59
N TRP A 15 4.66 -35.19 -25.44
CA TRP A 15 4.52 -34.44 -24.20
C TRP A 15 3.81 -35.28 -23.12
N LYS A 16 4.54 -35.57 -22.04
CA LYS A 16 3.99 -36.25 -20.86
C LYS A 16 3.70 -35.22 -19.78
N THR A 17 2.49 -35.24 -19.25
CA THR A 17 2.09 -34.41 -18.10
C THR A 17 3.04 -34.66 -16.91
N PRO A 18 3.67 -33.63 -16.35
CA PRO A 18 4.52 -33.77 -15.17
C PRO A 18 3.73 -34.37 -13.99
N LYS A 19 4.31 -35.36 -13.31
CA LYS A 19 3.70 -35.92 -12.10
C LYS A 19 3.58 -34.84 -11.02
N LYS A 20 2.41 -34.75 -10.37
CA LYS A 20 2.21 -33.87 -9.22
C LYS A 20 3.19 -34.26 -8.11
N ARG A 21 3.91 -33.27 -7.57
CA ARG A 21 4.83 -33.48 -6.44
C ARG A 21 4.04 -33.99 -5.23
N LYS A 22 4.58 -35.00 -4.53
CA LYS A 22 3.99 -35.49 -3.28
C LYS A 22 4.00 -34.36 -2.23
N PRO A 23 2.95 -34.23 -1.40
CA PRO A 23 2.98 -33.30 -0.29
C PRO A 23 4.10 -33.70 0.69
N MET A 24 4.79 -32.70 1.21
CA MET A 24 5.93 -32.86 2.12
C MET A 24 5.48 -33.44 3.46
N THR A 25 6.20 -34.42 4.00
CA THR A 25 5.95 -34.95 5.35
C THR A 25 6.31 -33.91 6.42
N GLU A 26 5.78 -34.05 7.64
CA GLU A 26 5.99 -33.06 8.71
C GLU A 26 7.48 -32.90 9.09
N GLU A 27 8.21 -34.01 9.13
CA GLU A 27 9.66 -34.01 9.41
C GLU A 27 10.44 -33.28 8.32
N GLN A 28 10.08 -33.50 7.05
CA GLN A 28 10.68 -32.80 5.93
C GLN A 28 10.40 -31.30 6.01
N LYS A 29 9.18 -30.89 6.39
CA LYS A 29 8.81 -29.47 6.59
C LYS A 29 9.65 -28.81 7.67
N LYS A 30 9.89 -29.49 8.80
CA LYS A 30 10.77 -29.00 9.89
C LYS A 30 12.22 -28.89 9.42
N ALA A 31 12.75 -29.90 8.74
CA ALA A 31 14.11 -29.84 8.21
C ALA A 31 14.28 -28.70 7.17
N ALA A 32 13.25 -28.41 6.37
CA ALA A 32 13.27 -27.28 5.45
C ALA A 32 13.17 -25.93 6.15
N SER A 33 12.37 -25.79 7.21
CA SER A 33 12.31 -24.54 7.98
C SER A 33 13.64 -24.23 8.64
N GLU A 34 14.33 -25.24 9.18
CA GLU A 34 15.68 -25.10 9.75
C GLU A 34 16.72 -24.69 8.69
N ARG A 35 16.68 -25.32 7.50
CA ARG A 35 17.56 -24.93 6.38
C ARG A 35 17.31 -23.50 5.93
N LEU A 36 16.04 -23.08 5.87
CA LEU A 36 15.66 -21.70 5.54
C LEU A 36 16.10 -20.72 6.62
N ALA A 37 16.04 -21.08 7.90
CA ALA A 37 16.53 -20.25 9.00
C ALA A 37 18.04 -20.01 8.90
N LYS A 38 18.83 -21.07 8.66
CA LYS A 38 20.29 -20.95 8.41
C LYS A 38 20.59 -20.09 7.17
N ALA A 39 19.82 -20.26 6.10
CA ALA A 39 19.95 -19.44 4.89
C ALA A 39 19.57 -17.96 5.12
N ARG A 40 18.59 -17.67 5.97
CA ARG A 40 18.25 -16.30 6.36
C ARG A 40 19.33 -15.67 7.23
N ALA A 41 19.88 -16.41 8.21
CA ALA A 41 20.95 -15.93 9.08
C ALA A 41 22.23 -15.59 8.30
N THR A 42 22.65 -16.47 7.37
CA THR A 42 23.82 -16.22 6.51
C THR A 42 23.62 -15.01 5.60
N LYS A 43 22.40 -14.77 5.11
CA LYS A 43 22.10 -13.59 4.29
C LYS A 43 21.99 -12.30 5.12
N LEU A 44 21.49 -12.38 6.35
CA LEU A 44 21.46 -11.26 7.29
C LEU A 44 22.86 -10.84 7.74
N ALA A 45 23.76 -11.81 7.96
CA ALA A 45 25.17 -11.54 8.26
C ALA A 45 25.89 -10.86 7.09
N LYS A 46 25.54 -11.21 5.84
CA LYS A 46 26.13 -10.61 4.63
C LYS A 46 25.52 -9.25 4.28
N ASN A 47 24.26 -9.02 4.64
CA ASN A 47 23.54 -7.78 4.41
C ASN A 47 22.73 -7.43 5.67
N PRO A 48 23.16 -6.43 6.46
CA PRO A 48 22.42 -5.96 7.64
C PRO A 48 21.01 -5.42 7.33
N ASP A 49 20.72 -5.17 6.05
CA ASP A 49 19.43 -4.75 5.51
C ASP A 49 18.64 -5.90 4.86
N TYR A 50 19.10 -7.15 5.00
CA TYR A 50 18.45 -8.30 4.41
C TYR A 50 17.04 -8.51 4.98
N GLY A 51 16.01 -8.26 4.15
CA GLY A 51 14.60 -8.29 4.54
C GLY A 51 13.95 -6.91 4.69
N ASN A 52 14.76 -5.85 4.73
CA ASN A 52 14.33 -4.45 4.81
C ASN A 52 14.75 -3.62 3.60
N ALA A 53 15.50 -4.17 2.64
CA ALA A 53 15.90 -3.50 1.40
C ALA A 53 14.74 -2.97 0.52
N GLY A 54 13.50 -3.38 0.78
CA GLY A 54 12.30 -2.83 0.12
C GLY A 54 11.56 -1.79 0.97
N VAL A 55 12.10 -1.42 2.14
CA VAL A 55 11.57 -0.44 3.07
C VAL A 55 12.47 0.80 3.04
N HIS A 56 11.89 1.97 2.84
CA HIS A 56 12.61 3.24 2.83
C HIS A 56 13.29 3.51 4.19
N SER A 57 14.46 4.14 4.18
CA SER A 57 15.26 4.43 5.38
C SER A 57 14.44 5.17 6.45
N SER A 58 13.68 6.20 6.03
CA SER A 58 12.82 6.97 6.95
C SER A 58 11.84 6.09 7.71
N VAL A 59 11.22 5.10 7.04
CA VAL A 59 10.22 4.19 7.62
C VAL A 59 10.88 3.12 8.48
N ARG A 60 12.13 2.75 8.18
CA ARG A 60 12.90 1.77 8.96
C ARG A 60 13.35 2.33 10.31
N GLU A 61 13.65 3.62 10.37
CA GLU A 61 14.16 4.31 11.57
C GLU A 61 13.04 4.79 12.52
N LEU A 62 11.77 4.58 12.13
CA LEU A 62 10.63 4.91 12.96
C LEU A 62 10.61 4.11 14.27
N ILE A 63 10.17 4.76 15.36
CA ILE A 63 9.98 4.12 16.67
C ILE A 63 8.93 3.00 16.54
N PRO A 64 9.09 1.83 17.21
CA PRO A 64 8.13 0.72 17.13
C PRO A 64 6.68 1.09 17.46
N GLU A 65 6.49 2.04 18.38
CA GLU A 65 5.17 2.52 18.80
C GLU A 65 4.48 3.41 17.76
N HIS A 66 5.22 3.92 16.76
CA HIS A 66 4.66 4.79 15.72
C HIS A 66 3.47 4.11 15.02
N THR A 67 2.46 4.90 14.68
CA THR A 67 1.21 4.42 14.07
C THR A 67 1.46 3.74 12.73
N LEU A 68 2.35 4.33 11.92
CA LEU A 68 2.75 3.85 10.59
C LEU A 68 4.05 3.02 10.60
N HIS A 69 4.36 2.37 11.72
CA HIS A 69 5.50 1.47 11.79
C HIS A 69 5.37 0.33 10.73
N PRO A 70 6.45 -0.04 10.03
CA PRO A 70 6.37 -1.00 8.92
C PRO A 70 5.80 -2.37 9.30
N GLU A 71 5.92 -2.82 10.55
CA GLU A 71 5.28 -4.06 11.01
C GLU A 71 3.75 -3.96 11.05
N LYS A 72 3.20 -2.84 11.56
CA LYS A 72 1.75 -2.59 11.58
C LYS A 72 1.21 -2.51 10.16
N VAL A 73 1.91 -1.80 9.27
CA VAL A 73 1.53 -1.69 7.86
C VAL A 73 1.57 -3.04 7.14
N LYS A 74 2.58 -3.88 7.41
CA LYS A 74 2.64 -5.25 6.87
C LYS A 74 1.44 -6.10 7.33
N ASN A 75 0.99 -5.94 8.57
CA ASN A 75 -0.23 -6.60 9.07
C ASN A 75 -1.48 -6.09 8.36
N TRP A 76 -1.62 -4.78 8.18
CA TRP A 76 -2.75 -4.19 7.45
C TRP A 76 -2.82 -4.65 5.99
N ILE A 77 -1.67 -4.73 5.31
CA ILE A 77 -1.59 -5.29 3.95
C ILE A 77 -2.12 -6.72 3.90
N LYS A 78 -1.85 -7.54 4.93
CA LYS A 78 -2.35 -8.91 5.01
C LYS A 78 -3.88 -8.92 5.13
N THR A 79 -4.43 -8.18 6.09
CA THR A 79 -5.89 -8.08 6.29
C THR A 79 -6.58 -7.58 5.02
N GLN A 80 -6.07 -6.52 4.40
CA GLN A 80 -6.64 -5.91 3.20
C GLN A 80 -6.59 -6.85 1.99
N LYS A 81 -5.53 -7.66 1.85
CA LYS A 81 -5.48 -8.71 0.82
C LYS A 81 -6.52 -9.79 1.04
N ASP A 82 -6.80 -10.15 2.29
CA ASP A 82 -7.83 -11.15 2.60
C ASP A 82 -9.24 -10.60 2.33
N LEU A 83 -9.50 -9.33 2.66
CA LEU A 83 -10.73 -8.63 2.28
C LEU A 83 -10.91 -8.55 0.76
N ALA A 84 -9.84 -8.21 0.01
CA ALA A 84 -9.87 -8.17 -1.45
C ALA A 84 -10.21 -9.55 -2.06
N LYS A 85 -9.72 -10.65 -1.48
CA LYS A 85 -10.10 -12.01 -1.92
C LYS A 85 -11.59 -12.28 -1.73
N VAL A 86 -12.16 -11.85 -0.59
CA VAL A 86 -13.61 -11.98 -0.33
C VAL A 86 -14.39 -11.16 -1.35
N GLN A 87 -14.01 -9.90 -1.59
CA GLN A 87 -14.71 -9.06 -2.57
C GLN A 87 -14.59 -9.60 -4.00
N ARG A 88 -13.47 -10.24 -4.38
CA ARG A 88 -13.35 -10.93 -5.68
C ARG A 88 -14.38 -12.03 -5.87
N ILE A 89 -14.74 -12.74 -4.81
CA ILE A 89 -15.81 -13.75 -4.86
C ILE A 89 -17.16 -13.05 -5.02
N SER A 90 -17.42 -12.00 -4.24
CA SER A 90 -18.65 -11.20 -4.32
C SER A 90 -18.87 -10.56 -5.70
N VAL A 91 -17.80 -10.13 -6.36
CA VAL A 91 -17.84 -9.61 -7.75
C VAL A 91 -18.25 -10.72 -8.72
N ARG A 92 -17.71 -11.94 -8.58
CA ARG A 92 -18.14 -13.09 -9.40
C ARG A 92 -19.60 -13.47 -9.17
N GLN A 93 -20.12 -13.20 -7.97
CA GLN A 93 -21.53 -13.38 -7.61
C GLN A 93 -22.42 -12.21 -8.06
N ASN A 94 -21.87 -11.20 -8.74
CA ASN A 94 -22.58 -9.99 -9.20
C ASN A 94 -23.28 -9.21 -8.08
N ILE A 95 -22.71 -9.19 -6.88
CA ILE A 95 -23.23 -8.39 -5.76
C ILE A 95 -23.01 -6.90 -6.08
N LYS A 96 -24.08 -6.10 -6.01
CA LYS A 96 -24.03 -4.66 -6.27
C LYS A 96 -23.02 -3.97 -5.34
N GLY A 97 -22.12 -3.17 -5.93
CA GLY A 97 -21.09 -2.44 -5.19
C GLY A 97 -19.85 -3.24 -4.79
N ALA A 98 -19.80 -4.56 -5.03
CA ALA A 98 -18.63 -5.38 -4.73
C ALA A 98 -17.39 -4.97 -5.56
N ALA A 99 -17.59 -4.53 -6.81
CA ALA A 99 -16.50 -4.09 -7.68
C ALA A 99 -15.80 -2.82 -7.16
N ALA A 100 -16.57 -1.87 -6.62
CA ALA A 100 -16.03 -0.67 -6.00
C ALA A 100 -15.20 -1.02 -4.76
N LYS A 101 -15.77 -1.81 -3.83
CA LYS A 101 -15.06 -2.27 -2.63
C LYS A 101 -13.77 -3.03 -2.96
N LEU A 102 -13.78 -3.85 -4.00
CA LEU A 102 -12.59 -4.54 -4.48
C LEU A 102 -11.51 -3.55 -4.92
N ALA A 103 -11.87 -2.55 -5.73
CA ALA A 103 -10.94 -1.53 -6.19
C ALA A 103 -10.36 -0.72 -5.02
N ASP A 104 -11.18 -0.41 -4.02
CA ASP A 104 -10.74 0.30 -2.81
C ASP A 104 -9.69 -0.50 -2.03
N HIS A 105 -9.95 -1.79 -1.76
CA HIS A 105 -8.99 -2.65 -1.06
C HIS A 105 -7.70 -2.87 -1.85
N GLU A 106 -7.79 -3.08 -3.18
CA GLU A 106 -6.62 -3.25 -4.03
C GLU A 106 -5.79 -1.96 -4.15
N GLY A 107 -6.46 -0.81 -4.24
CA GLY A 107 -5.83 0.51 -4.24
C GLY A 107 -5.08 0.77 -2.94
N TYR A 108 -5.70 0.48 -1.80
CA TYR A 108 -5.08 0.68 -0.49
C TYR A 108 -3.86 -0.23 -0.28
N VAL A 109 -3.92 -1.49 -0.74
CA VAL A 109 -2.74 -2.38 -0.73
C VAL A 109 -1.60 -1.79 -1.57
N ARG A 110 -1.87 -1.25 -2.75
CA ARG A 110 -0.86 -0.64 -3.62
C ARG A 110 -0.23 0.60 -2.98
N ASN A 111 -1.03 1.41 -2.31
CA ASN A 111 -0.56 2.64 -1.68
C ASN A 111 0.29 2.33 -0.44
N MET A 112 -0.12 1.38 0.41
CA MET A 112 0.71 0.89 1.52
C MET A 112 2.04 0.26 1.06
N GLN A 113 2.04 -0.45 -0.07
CA GLN A 113 3.28 -0.97 -0.67
C GLN A 113 4.18 0.15 -1.19
N SER A 114 3.59 1.20 -1.77
CA SER A 114 4.34 2.39 -2.19
C SER A 114 4.95 3.11 -0.98
N TYR A 115 4.19 3.29 0.11
CA TYR A 115 4.68 3.86 1.37
C TYR A 115 5.89 3.10 1.90
N LEU A 116 5.84 1.76 1.95
CA LEU A 116 7.01 0.99 2.39
C LEU A 116 8.22 1.28 1.49
N ARG A 117 8.04 1.40 0.17
CA ARG A 117 9.14 1.63 -0.78
C ARG A 117 9.71 3.06 -0.77
N THR A 118 8.85 4.08 -0.75
CA THR A 118 9.26 5.49 -0.90
C THR A 118 9.33 6.25 0.41
N GLY A 119 8.63 5.79 1.44
CA GLY A 119 8.51 6.43 2.74
C GLY A 119 7.38 7.45 2.85
N ASP A 120 6.71 7.77 1.74
CA ASP A 120 5.65 8.77 1.69
C ASP A 120 4.27 8.11 1.77
N TRP A 121 3.45 8.58 2.71
CA TRP A 121 2.07 8.14 2.85
C TRP A 121 1.16 8.96 1.94
N VAL A 122 0.47 8.28 1.01
CA VAL A 122 -0.31 8.94 -0.06
C VAL A 122 -1.80 9.03 0.26
N ASP A 123 -2.31 8.15 1.13
CA ASP A 123 -3.75 8.07 1.42
C ASP A 123 -4.20 9.09 2.47
N ASP A 124 -5.44 9.57 2.34
CA ASP A 124 -6.09 10.44 3.32
C ASP A 124 -6.57 9.71 4.58
N PHE A 125 -6.57 8.38 4.54
CA PHE A 125 -6.96 7.53 5.66
C PHE A 125 -5.86 6.53 5.99
N TYR A 126 -5.81 6.08 7.25
CA TYR A 126 -4.86 5.08 7.72
C TYR A 126 -5.51 4.12 8.72
N GLY A 127 -4.86 2.97 8.91
CA GLY A 127 -5.31 1.89 9.80
C GLY A 127 -5.71 0.62 9.04
N GLU A 128 -6.04 -0.42 9.80
CA GLU A 128 -6.40 -1.73 9.25
C GLU A 128 -7.65 -1.68 8.37
N TYR A 129 -8.62 -0.82 8.70
CA TYR A 129 -9.88 -0.65 7.97
C TYR A 129 -10.08 0.81 7.50
N GLN A 130 -9.00 1.58 7.35
CA GLN A 130 -9.05 3.00 6.98
C GLN A 130 -9.84 3.86 7.98
N GLN A 131 -9.84 3.48 9.27
CA GLN A 131 -10.67 4.11 10.29
C GLN A 131 -10.24 5.54 10.67
N ASN A 132 -8.95 5.87 10.51
CA ASN A 132 -8.41 7.15 10.97
C ASN A 132 -8.12 8.06 9.78
N ARG A 133 -8.45 9.35 9.92
CA ARG A 133 -8.14 10.36 8.90
C ARG A 133 -6.77 10.99 9.14
N VAL A 134 -5.98 11.11 8.08
CA VAL A 134 -4.69 11.80 8.10
C VAL A 134 -4.94 13.30 8.24
N LYS A 135 -4.23 13.93 9.19
CA LYS A 135 -4.22 15.38 9.35
C LYS A 135 -3.06 15.96 8.54
N ARG A 136 -3.34 16.99 7.75
CA ARG A 136 -2.34 17.66 6.93
C ARG A 136 -1.76 18.85 7.69
N ARG A 137 -0.45 19.04 7.59
CA ARG A 137 0.27 20.21 8.11
C ARG A 137 0.85 20.98 6.93
N CYS A 138 0.66 22.30 6.91
CA CYS A 138 1.30 23.18 5.94
C CYS A 138 2.80 23.24 6.24
N VAL A 139 3.63 22.96 5.23
CA VAL A 139 5.10 23.07 5.33
C VAL A 139 5.57 24.44 4.84
N ALA A 140 4.97 24.96 3.77
CA ALA A 140 5.28 26.27 3.20
C ALA A 140 3.98 26.99 2.82
N LEU A 141 3.87 28.26 3.23
CA LEU A 141 2.73 29.11 2.91
C LEU A 141 2.77 29.49 1.41
N ALA A 142 1.62 29.36 0.77
CA ALA A 142 1.39 29.93 -0.54
C ALA A 142 0.66 31.27 -0.39
N TYR A 143 0.84 32.18 -1.34
CA TYR A 143 0.19 33.50 -1.34
C TYR A 143 -0.62 33.71 -2.62
N HIS A 144 -1.68 34.50 -2.54
CA HIS A 144 -2.43 34.91 -3.71
C HIS A 144 -1.59 35.83 -4.61
N TRP A 145 -1.36 35.39 -5.85
CA TRP A 145 -0.58 36.14 -6.85
C TRP A 145 -1.36 37.31 -7.47
N TYR A 146 -2.68 37.16 -7.61
CA TYR A 146 -3.57 38.12 -8.27
C TYR A 146 -4.93 38.20 -7.55
N GLY A 147 -5.72 39.21 -7.91
CA GLY A 147 -7.06 39.43 -7.36
C GLY A 147 -7.09 40.39 -6.16
N PRO A 148 -8.27 40.60 -5.56
CA PRO A 148 -8.45 41.52 -4.43
C PRO A 148 -7.66 41.09 -3.18
N LYS A 149 -7.38 39.79 -3.03
CA LYS A 149 -6.63 39.21 -1.91
C LYS A 149 -5.11 39.10 -2.17
N LYS A 150 -4.56 39.86 -3.12
CA LYS A 150 -3.15 39.75 -3.52
C LYS A 150 -2.20 39.96 -2.33
N GLY A 151 -1.26 39.03 -2.14
CA GLY A 151 -0.29 39.06 -1.04
C GLY A 151 -0.80 38.45 0.27
N GLN A 152 -2.07 38.06 0.38
CA GLN A 152 -2.58 37.33 1.54
C GLN A 152 -2.20 35.82 1.45
N PRO A 153 -1.97 35.15 2.60
CA PRO A 153 -1.72 33.71 2.65
C PRO A 153 -2.93 32.93 2.13
N LYS A 154 -2.71 32.01 1.20
CA LYS A 154 -3.74 31.09 0.71
C LYS A 154 -3.91 29.94 1.70
N ARG A 155 -5.08 29.87 2.34
CA ARG A 155 -5.40 28.83 3.31
C ARG A 155 -6.37 27.79 2.77
N ILE A 156 -6.33 26.60 3.36
CA ILE A 156 -7.20 25.47 3.02
C ILE A 156 -7.77 24.93 4.33
N VAL A 157 -9.10 24.77 4.35
CA VAL A 157 -9.82 24.20 5.48
C VAL A 157 -9.29 22.81 5.85
N GLY A 158 -9.09 22.58 7.15
CA GLY A 158 -8.64 21.31 7.70
C GLY A 158 -7.12 21.11 7.69
N VAL A 159 -6.33 22.11 7.26
CA VAL A 159 -4.87 22.08 7.31
C VAL A 159 -4.37 22.80 8.57
N LEU A 160 -3.41 22.19 9.26
CA LEU A 160 -2.68 22.80 10.37
C LEU A 160 -1.63 23.78 9.84
N TYR A 161 -1.74 25.04 10.25
CA TYR A 161 -0.85 26.11 9.83
C TYR A 161 0.15 26.46 10.95
N PRO A 162 1.48 26.31 10.74
CA PRO A 162 2.47 26.56 11.79
C PRO A 162 2.55 28.01 12.28
N ASP A 163 2.22 28.98 11.42
CA ASP A 163 2.14 30.41 11.73
C ASP A 163 1.00 30.72 12.70
N LEU A 164 -0.12 30.03 12.56
CA LEU A 164 -1.30 30.20 13.41
C LEU A 164 -1.26 29.30 14.65
N GLY A 165 -0.66 28.12 14.55
CA GLY A 165 -0.61 27.12 15.61
C GLY A 165 -1.88 26.26 15.74
N TYR A 166 -2.87 26.46 14.86
CA TYR A 166 -4.13 25.72 14.87
C TYR A 166 -4.58 25.33 13.44
N VAL A 167 -5.61 24.48 13.38
CA VAL A 167 -6.19 24.01 12.12
C VAL A 167 -7.13 25.08 11.58
N TRP A 168 -7.01 25.43 10.30
CA TRP A 168 -7.92 26.37 9.65
C TRP A 168 -9.32 25.75 9.56
N THR A 169 -10.33 26.41 10.14
CA THR A 169 -11.71 25.93 10.19
C THR A 169 -12.57 26.57 9.11
N GLU A 170 -13.74 26.00 8.83
CA GLU A 170 -14.70 26.56 7.86
C GLU A 170 -15.25 27.93 8.29
N GLU A 171 -15.30 28.22 9.59
CA GLU A 171 -15.77 29.49 10.12
C GLU A 171 -14.81 30.62 9.78
N MET A 172 -13.49 30.37 9.95
CA MET A 172 -12.44 31.32 9.61
C MET A 172 -12.39 31.62 8.10
N ASP A 173 -12.62 30.60 7.27
CA ASP A 173 -12.66 30.75 5.82
C ASP A 173 -13.80 31.68 5.38
N LYS A 174 -14.96 31.57 6.03
CA LYS A 174 -16.13 32.42 5.77
C LYS A 174 -15.95 33.85 6.28
N GLU A 175 -15.27 34.03 7.41
CA GLU A 175 -14.93 35.37 7.92
C GLU A 175 -13.94 36.11 7.01
N GLU A 176 -13.03 35.40 6.35
CA GLU A 176 -12.06 36.00 5.42
C GLU A 176 -12.68 36.38 4.06
N ASP A 177 -13.85 35.83 3.72
CA ASP A 177 -14.58 36.13 2.47
C ASP A 177 -15.57 37.31 2.58
N TYR A 178 -15.75 37.89 3.77
CA TYR A 178 -16.55 39.11 4.03
C TYR A 178 -15.66 40.36 4.13
#